data_AF-A0AAE8MHF6-F1
#
_entry.id   AF-A0AAE8MHF6-F1
#
_cell.length_a   1.000
_cell.length_b   1.000
_cell.length_c   1.000
_cell.angle_alpha   90.00
_cell.angle_beta   90.00
_cell.angle_gamma   90.00
#
_symmetry.space_group_name_H-M   'P 1'
#
loop_
_entity.id
_entity.type
_entity.pdbx_description
1 polymer ?
#
loop_
_entity_poly.entity_id
_entity_poly.type
_entity_poly.pdbx_seq_one_letter_code
_entity_poly.pdbx_strand_id
1 'polypeptide(L)'
;MPAQLNGSMTASIPIRIPGDQTSTQPQTAVFYKQHKHSRSSYSDSSPLASSRNNSLTFRPYKRLMSNPDKTIAVINASGRQAASFIRVATAVGYHVRAQLRNLDGVVAAEVSGNPNVTVFVGELYTRHKPSEENRDVTKHGPIAGVGVNYDLITSLFRGAQLAFINTTFYGDEIQIGKALADAAKRAGIQHYVYSSMPDHAAYNPEWPSLPLWAAKHEVEQYVRKLRIPATYVYTGIYNNNFTSLQYPLFCMELQKDGSFKWQAPFHPDAKLPWLDAEHDVGPAVLQIFKDGPAKWSGERIALAYEYLSPKEVCRLFSKGVGRPVRYVRGPIEIKVRIPEGYREQLVGLEQLFDPNQKDPRKQPPYFGDPKVELSCPSEALELWEGPRGIEEYAREMFPIEEEANGLTWMLDDDASDDEEVHHAATSVEQLRIHDGDDDDSDDDNDDGLVIKGRKRDEEEWLA
;
A
#
# COMPACT_ATOMS: atom_id res chain seq x y z
N MET A 1 -9.13 44.92 46.62
CA MET A 1 -7.85 45.36 47.21
C MET A 1 -7.25 44.18 47.97
N PRO A 2 -6.23 43.54 47.40
CA PRO A 2 -4.98 43.39 48.12
C PRO A 2 -3.80 43.91 47.27
N ALA A 3 -2.78 44.44 47.92
CA ALA A 3 -1.64 45.11 47.30
C ALA A 3 -0.33 44.43 47.67
N GLN A 4 0.49 44.18 46.62
CA GLN A 4 1.96 44.39 46.55
C GLN A 4 2.88 43.40 47.30
N LEU A 5 4.06 42.94 46.81
CA LEU A 5 4.96 43.31 45.69
C LEU A 5 6.02 42.18 45.44
N ASN A 6 6.47 42.08 44.17
CA ASN A 6 7.84 41.82 43.66
C ASN A 6 8.53 40.44 43.50
N GLY A 7 9.00 40.22 42.25
CA GLY A 7 10.29 39.63 41.82
C GLY A 7 10.28 38.11 41.57
N SER A 8 10.83 37.51 40.50
CA SER A 8 11.84 37.89 39.51
C SER A 8 11.74 36.91 38.32
N MET A 9 11.77 37.40 37.07
CA MET A 9 11.97 36.58 35.87
C MET A 9 13.46 36.49 35.52
N THR A 10 13.96 35.29 35.24
CA THR A 10 15.25 35.02 34.58
C THR A 10 14.98 34.10 33.39
N ALA A 11 15.06 34.62 32.17
CA ALA A 11 16.25 34.75 31.31
C ALA A 11 16.40 33.56 30.35
N SER A 12 15.69 33.66 29.22
CA SER A 12 15.92 32.93 27.98
C SER A 12 17.17 33.47 27.27
N ILE A 13 18.09 32.59 26.88
CA ILE A 13 19.32 32.92 26.14
C ILE A 13 19.00 32.98 24.62
N PRO A 14 19.50 33.98 23.86
CA PRO A 14 19.02 34.28 22.51
C PRO A 14 19.82 33.62 21.37
N ILE A 15 19.11 33.28 20.30
CA ILE A 15 19.65 32.86 18.99
C ILE A 15 20.19 34.10 18.25
N ARG A 16 21.44 34.03 17.79
CA ARG A 16 22.13 35.06 17.01
C ARG A 16 21.59 35.13 15.58
N ILE A 17 21.14 36.30 15.17
CA ILE A 17 20.92 36.70 13.77
C ILE A 17 21.99 37.76 13.45
N PRO A 18 22.74 37.66 12.35
CA PRO A 18 23.46 38.81 11.78
C PRO A 18 22.69 39.38 10.59
N GLY A 19 22.04 40.53 10.80
CA GLY A 19 21.98 41.62 9.81
C GLY A 19 23.10 42.62 10.17
N ASP A 20 23.60 43.49 9.32
CA ASP A 20 22.98 44.21 8.22
C ASP A 20 24.09 44.99 7.48
N GLN A 21 23.95 45.25 6.19
CA GLN A 21 24.35 46.55 5.61
C GLN A 21 23.86 46.72 4.17
N THR A 22 23.30 47.90 3.96
CA THR A 22 22.42 48.38 2.90
C THR A 22 23.18 49.01 1.73
N SER A 23 22.64 48.88 0.51
CA SER A 23 22.89 49.80 -0.63
C SER A 23 21.89 49.57 -1.79
N THR A 24 20.80 50.35 -1.78
CA THR A 24 20.08 51.02 -2.91
C THR A 24 19.96 50.39 -4.33
N GLN A 25 18.71 49.95 -4.66
CA GLN A 25 17.90 50.02 -5.91
C GLN A 25 18.36 49.39 -7.26
N PRO A 26 17.45 49.09 -8.24
CA PRO A 26 16.15 48.40 -8.15
C PRO A 26 15.93 47.28 -9.22
N GLN A 27 15.01 46.36 -8.90
CA GLN A 27 14.14 45.52 -9.75
C GLN A 27 14.60 45.07 -11.16
N THR A 28 14.89 43.76 -11.32
CA THR A 28 14.51 42.97 -12.51
C THR A 28 14.29 41.50 -12.15
N ALA A 29 13.35 40.85 -12.86
CA ALA A 29 12.78 39.54 -12.60
C ALA A 29 13.80 38.39 -12.61
N VAL A 30 13.70 37.47 -11.63
CA VAL A 30 14.49 36.24 -11.60
C VAL A 30 13.65 35.09 -12.15
N PHE A 31 14.04 34.62 -13.34
CA PHE A 31 13.57 33.42 -14.00
C PHE A 31 13.92 32.16 -13.19
N TYR A 32 12.94 31.30 -12.95
CA TYR A 32 13.16 29.92 -12.51
C TYR A 32 13.82 29.12 -13.65
N LYS A 33 15.05 28.64 -13.41
CA LYS A 33 15.81 27.79 -14.33
C LYS A 33 15.28 26.36 -14.22
N GLN A 34 14.51 25.92 -15.22
CA GLN A 34 14.16 24.51 -15.42
C GLN A 34 15.39 23.76 -15.94
N HIS A 35 15.85 22.74 -15.22
CA HIS A 35 16.82 21.78 -15.76
C HIS A 35 16.10 20.81 -16.70
N LYS A 36 16.29 21.02 -18.01
CA LYS A 36 15.92 20.05 -19.04
C LYS A 36 17.04 19.01 -19.14
N HIS A 37 16.70 17.74 -18.95
CA HIS A 37 17.60 16.62 -19.25
C HIS A 37 17.85 16.60 -20.76
N SER A 38 19.09 16.91 -21.17
CA SER A 38 19.56 16.68 -22.53
C SER A 38 20.17 15.29 -22.62
N ARG A 39 19.72 14.57 -23.65
CA ARG A 39 20.15 13.24 -24.10
C ARG A 39 21.68 13.22 -24.27
N SER A 40 22.37 12.27 -23.65
CA SER A 40 23.82 12.10 -23.81
C SER A 40 24.12 11.34 -25.11
N SER A 41 24.66 12.04 -26.10
CA SER A 41 25.48 11.43 -27.16
C SER A 41 26.91 11.24 -26.66
N TYR A 42 27.41 10.02 -26.73
CA TYR A 42 28.81 9.67 -26.44
C TYR A 42 29.73 10.28 -27.48
N SER A 43 30.66 11.13 -27.05
CA SER A 43 32.05 11.18 -27.54
C SER A 43 32.78 12.29 -26.78
N ASP A 44 33.52 11.92 -25.74
CA ASP A 44 34.82 12.53 -25.43
C ASP A 44 35.53 11.72 -24.35
N SER A 45 36.69 11.18 -24.71
CA SER A 45 37.57 10.42 -23.83
C SER A 45 38.12 11.27 -22.70
N SER A 46 38.00 10.77 -21.47
CA SER A 46 38.42 11.43 -20.22
C SER A 46 39.94 11.68 -20.16
N PRO A 47 40.41 12.82 -19.61
CA PRO A 47 41.83 13.20 -19.56
C PRO A 47 42.67 12.44 -18.51
N LEU A 48 42.25 11.24 -18.11
CA LEU A 48 42.92 10.40 -17.10
C LEU A 48 43.71 9.22 -17.69
N ALA A 49 43.86 9.14 -19.01
CA ALA A 49 44.49 8.01 -19.70
C ALA A 49 46.03 7.88 -19.50
N SER A 50 46.68 8.75 -18.72
CA SER A 50 48.14 8.76 -18.56
C SER A 50 48.65 8.71 -17.11
N SER A 51 47.82 8.36 -16.13
CA SER A 51 48.30 8.07 -14.77
C SER A 51 48.48 6.57 -14.54
N ARG A 52 49.71 6.08 -14.78
CA ARG A 52 50.17 4.78 -14.29
C ARG A 52 50.46 4.89 -12.80
N ASN A 53 49.47 4.62 -11.96
CA ASN A 53 49.68 4.23 -10.58
C ASN A 53 48.90 2.94 -10.29
N ASN A 54 49.64 1.84 -10.16
CA ASN A 54 49.14 0.55 -9.69
C ASN A 54 48.68 0.68 -8.23
N SER A 55 47.37 0.75 -8.01
CA SER A 55 46.74 0.50 -6.71
C SER A 55 45.67 -0.59 -6.81
N LEU A 56 46.08 -1.77 -7.30
CA LEU A 56 45.28 -3.00 -7.28
C LEU A 56 45.11 -3.61 -5.87
N THR A 57 45.22 -2.82 -4.80
CA THR A 57 45.11 -3.29 -3.40
C THR A 57 44.16 -2.47 -2.52
N PHE A 58 43.38 -1.56 -3.09
CA PHE A 58 42.27 -0.94 -2.36
C PHE A 58 40.93 -1.30 -3.02
N ARG A 59 40.52 -2.56 -2.87
CA ARG A 59 39.09 -2.79 -2.69
C ARG A 59 38.78 -2.18 -1.32
N PRO A 60 37.86 -1.21 -1.20
CA PRO A 60 37.27 -0.93 0.11
C PRO A 60 36.90 -2.29 0.68
N TYR A 61 37.28 -2.58 1.93
CA TYR A 61 36.69 -3.72 2.63
C TYR A 61 35.21 -3.69 2.30
N LYS A 62 34.65 -4.78 1.75
CA LYS A 62 33.20 -4.97 1.77
C LYS A 62 32.85 -4.60 3.20
N ARG A 63 32.15 -3.47 3.39
CA ARG A 63 31.70 -3.09 4.73
C ARG A 63 31.06 -4.36 5.22
N LEU A 64 31.59 -4.95 6.30
CA LEU A 64 30.98 -6.12 6.91
C LEU A 64 29.63 -5.57 7.35
N MET A 65 28.63 -5.65 6.47
CA MET A 65 27.26 -5.49 6.90
C MET A 65 27.16 -6.61 7.90
N SER A 66 27.08 -6.25 9.17
CA SER A 66 26.55 -7.15 10.18
C SER A 66 25.31 -7.71 9.53
N ASN A 67 25.37 -8.94 8.99
CA ASN A 67 24.18 -9.64 8.57
C ASN A 67 23.32 -9.58 9.82
N PRO A 68 22.17 -8.90 9.77
CA PRO A 68 21.29 -8.94 10.90
C PRO A 68 20.78 -10.38 10.89
N ASP A 69 21.42 -11.23 11.70
CA ASP A 69 20.99 -12.60 12.01
C ASP A 69 19.71 -12.57 12.87
N LYS A 70 18.85 -11.60 12.59
CA LYS A 70 17.57 -11.35 13.20
C LYS A 70 16.51 -11.93 12.30
N THR A 71 15.57 -12.57 12.95
CA THR A 71 14.39 -13.16 12.35
C THR A 71 13.20 -12.23 12.54
N ILE A 72 12.43 -12.03 11.48
CA ILE A 72 11.28 -11.12 11.45
C ILE A 72 9.99 -11.91 11.26
N ALA A 73 9.04 -11.75 12.17
CA ALA A 73 7.70 -12.31 12.01
C ALA A 73 6.85 -11.39 11.12
N VAL A 74 6.21 -11.96 10.09
CA VAL A 74 5.34 -11.26 9.14
C VAL A 74 4.05 -12.05 8.95
N ILE A 75 2.91 -11.36 8.90
CA ILE A 75 1.61 -11.96 8.59
C ILE A 75 1.07 -11.47 7.25
N ASN A 76 0.10 -12.20 6.68
CA ASN A 76 -0.51 -11.88 5.40
C ASN A 76 0.56 -11.62 4.33
N ALA A 77 1.53 -12.53 4.24
CA ALA A 77 2.77 -12.31 3.49
C ALA A 77 2.59 -12.12 1.98
N SER A 78 1.45 -12.52 1.43
CA SER A 78 1.08 -12.26 0.03
C SER A 78 0.49 -10.87 -0.22
N GLY A 79 0.23 -10.08 0.82
CA GLY A 79 -0.26 -8.71 0.69
C GLY A 79 0.85 -7.73 0.26
N ARG A 80 0.49 -6.68 -0.49
CA ARG A 80 1.41 -5.70 -1.11
C ARG A 80 2.50 -5.19 -0.15
N GLN A 81 2.10 -4.69 1.02
CA GLN A 81 3.04 -4.20 2.03
C GLN A 81 4.02 -5.29 2.52
N ALA A 82 3.50 -6.47 2.84
CA ALA A 82 4.29 -7.56 3.39
C ALA A 82 5.24 -8.14 2.34
N ALA A 83 4.77 -8.36 1.11
CA ALA A 83 5.58 -8.84 0.00
C ALA A 83 6.73 -7.88 -0.32
N SER A 84 6.44 -6.57 -0.42
CA SER A 84 7.47 -5.53 -0.59
C SER A 84 8.56 -5.63 0.48
N PHE A 85 8.14 -5.73 1.76
CA PHE A 85 9.05 -5.86 2.88
C PHE A 85 9.87 -7.15 2.85
N ILE A 86 9.24 -8.30 2.59
CA ILE A 86 9.92 -9.61 2.58
C ILE A 86 11.02 -9.63 1.51
N ARG A 87 10.75 -9.12 0.30
CA ARG A 87 11.73 -9.05 -0.80
C ARG A 87 12.98 -8.30 -0.36
N VAL A 88 12.82 -7.10 0.19
CA VAL A 88 13.95 -6.24 0.57
C VAL A 88 14.66 -6.75 1.82
N ALA A 89 13.93 -7.22 2.83
CA ALA A 89 14.51 -7.75 4.07
C ALA A 89 15.36 -9.00 3.82
N THR A 90 14.85 -9.94 3.02
CA THR A 90 15.58 -11.19 2.71
C THR A 90 16.78 -10.94 1.79
N ALA A 91 16.70 -9.97 0.88
CA ALA A 91 17.81 -9.59 0.00
C ALA A 91 19.02 -9.03 0.79
N VAL A 92 18.78 -8.40 1.95
CA VAL A 92 19.85 -7.89 2.83
C VAL A 92 20.23 -8.86 3.96
N GLY A 93 19.70 -10.09 3.93
CA GLY A 93 20.13 -11.18 4.81
C GLY A 93 19.31 -11.40 6.09
N TYR A 94 18.16 -10.75 6.26
CA TYR A 94 17.24 -11.11 7.35
C TYR A 94 16.56 -12.46 7.06
N HIS A 95 16.30 -13.21 8.12
CA HIS A 95 15.39 -14.35 8.08
C HIS A 95 13.96 -13.88 8.32
N VAL A 96 13.01 -14.43 7.58
CA VAL A 96 11.58 -14.08 7.71
C VAL A 96 10.79 -15.32 8.08
N ARG A 97 9.91 -15.19 9.07
CA ARG A 97 8.86 -16.15 9.40
C ARG A 97 7.56 -15.56 8.89
N ALA A 98 7.06 -16.09 7.79
CA ALA A 98 5.96 -15.50 7.03
C ALA A 98 4.70 -16.36 7.16
N GLN A 99 3.60 -15.79 7.63
CA GLN A 99 2.30 -16.45 7.57
C GLN A 99 1.62 -16.20 6.22
N LEU A 100 1.16 -17.28 5.59
CA LEU A 100 0.37 -17.30 4.36
C LEU A 100 -0.94 -18.07 4.61
N ARG A 101 -2.03 -17.69 3.94
CA ARG A 101 -3.31 -18.42 4.06
C ARG A 101 -3.26 -19.76 3.31
N ASN A 102 -2.76 -19.72 2.09
CA ASN A 102 -2.49 -20.85 1.21
C ASN A 102 -1.19 -20.59 0.43
N LEU A 103 -0.76 -21.54 -0.41
CA LEU A 103 0.41 -21.39 -1.26
C LEU A 103 0.03 -21.02 -2.71
N ASP A 104 -1.22 -20.61 -2.91
CA ASP A 104 -1.77 -20.32 -4.22
C ASP A 104 -1.46 -18.86 -4.62
N GLY A 105 -1.23 -18.65 -5.91
CA GLY A 105 -0.91 -17.35 -6.48
C GLY A 105 0.58 -17.03 -6.56
N VAL A 106 0.92 -16.12 -7.48
CA VAL A 106 2.30 -15.78 -7.85
C VAL A 106 3.12 -15.31 -6.65
N VAL A 107 2.55 -14.43 -5.80
CA VAL A 107 3.26 -13.88 -4.64
C VAL A 107 3.50 -14.94 -3.56
N ALA A 108 2.57 -15.87 -3.34
CA ALA A 108 2.76 -16.95 -2.38
C ALA A 108 3.86 -17.93 -2.84
N ALA A 109 3.90 -18.24 -4.14
CA ALA A 109 4.96 -19.02 -4.75
C ALA A 109 6.33 -18.33 -4.64
N GLU A 110 6.39 -17.02 -4.90
CA GLU A 110 7.60 -16.20 -4.76
C GLU A 110 8.13 -16.20 -3.31
N VAL A 111 7.25 -15.92 -2.35
CA VAL A 111 7.60 -15.86 -0.91
C VAL A 111 8.04 -17.23 -0.40
N SER A 112 7.35 -18.31 -0.79
CA SER A 112 7.68 -19.68 -0.36
C SER A 112 8.94 -20.25 -1.01
N GLY A 113 9.29 -19.79 -2.21
CA GLY A 113 10.53 -20.18 -2.89
C GLY A 113 11.79 -19.50 -2.35
N ASN A 114 11.65 -18.48 -1.49
CA ASN A 114 12.80 -17.73 -0.97
C ASN A 114 13.52 -18.49 0.17
N PRO A 115 14.84 -18.75 0.06
CA PRO A 115 15.57 -19.56 1.03
C PRO A 115 15.69 -18.93 2.43
N ASN A 116 15.51 -17.62 2.55
CA ASN A 116 15.53 -16.90 3.83
C ASN A 116 14.15 -16.80 4.48
N VAL A 117 13.11 -17.37 3.85
CA VAL A 117 11.73 -17.36 4.36
C VAL A 117 11.36 -18.74 4.88
N THR A 118 10.84 -18.79 6.11
CA THR A 118 10.13 -19.95 6.65
C THR A 118 8.64 -19.65 6.62
N VAL A 119 7.88 -20.41 5.83
CA VAL A 119 6.43 -20.20 5.66
C VAL A 119 5.62 -20.98 6.69
N PHE A 120 4.60 -20.32 7.23
CA PHE A 120 3.57 -20.90 8.09
C PHE A 120 2.22 -20.79 7.37
N VAL A 121 1.73 -21.91 6.84
CA VAL A 121 0.46 -21.92 6.10
C VAL A 121 -0.71 -22.14 7.06
N GLY A 122 -1.72 -21.26 6.97
CA GLY A 122 -2.97 -21.38 7.72
C GLY A 122 -3.65 -20.04 7.93
N GLU A 123 -4.96 -20.07 8.21
CA GLU A 123 -5.71 -18.87 8.58
C GLU A 123 -5.33 -18.43 10.02
N LEU A 124 -5.29 -17.11 10.26
CA LEU A 124 -5.06 -16.53 11.60
C LEU A 124 -6.29 -16.66 12.52
N TYR A 125 -7.41 -17.11 11.96
CA TYR A 125 -8.65 -17.39 12.67
C TYR A 125 -9.04 -18.85 12.49
N THR A 126 -9.88 -19.35 13.38
CA THR A 126 -10.45 -20.69 13.30
C THR A 126 -11.93 -20.61 12.93
N ARG A 127 -12.44 -21.65 12.25
CA ARG A 127 -13.86 -21.80 11.95
C ARG A 127 -14.40 -23.01 12.73
N HIS A 128 -15.24 -22.76 13.72
CA HIS A 128 -15.96 -23.76 14.50
C HIS A 128 -17.40 -23.84 14.00
N LYS A 129 -17.98 -25.06 13.98
CA LYS A 129 -19.41 -25.21 13.70
C LYS A 129 -20.21 -24.44 14.76
N PRO A 130 -21.26 -23.69 14.38
CA PRO A 130 -22.10 -23.00 15.34
C PRO A 130 -22.67 -24.00 16.37
N SER A 131 -22.40 -23.78 17.66
CA SER A 131 -23.02 -24.49 18.78
C SER A 131 -24.09 -23.62 19.43
N GLU A 132 -24.94 -24.19 20.31
CA GLU A 132 -25.92 -23.40 21.06
C GLU A 132 -25.26 -22.27 21.90
N GLU A 133 -24.00 -22.46 22.30
CA GLU A 133 -23.21 -21.49 23.09
C GLU A 133 -22.65 -20.32 22.26
N ASN A 134 -22.54 -20.47 20.92
CA ASN A 134 -21.92 -19.49 20.02
C ASN A 134 -22.90 -19.02 18.93
N ARG A 135 -24.18 -18.88 19.27
CA ARG A 135 -25.28 -18.60 18.31
C ARG A 135 -25.44 -17.12 17.94
N ASP A 136 -24.60 -16.22 18.47
CA ASP A 136 -24.78 -14.77 18.25
C ASP A 136 -24.35 -14.34 16.85
N VAL A 137 -25.36 -14.08 16.01
CA VAL A 137 -25.25 -13.56 14.65
C VAL A 137 -25.71 -12.11 14.66
N THR A 138 -24.88 -11.20 15.17
CA THR A 138 -25.16 -9.76 15.07
C THR A 138 -23.95 -8.93 14.65
N LYS A 139 -24.25 -7.78 14.05
CA LYS A 139 -23.35 -6.80 13.43
C LYS A 139 -22.21 -6.28 14.31
N HIS A 140 -22.29 -6.49 15.63
CA HIS A 140 -21.33 -6.02 16.63
C HIS A 140 -20.98 -7.09 17.69
N GLY A 141 -21.44 -8.33 17.52
CA GLY A 141 -21.08 -9.47 18.38
C GLY A 141 -19.90 -10.27 17.82
N PRO A 142 -19.23 -11.13 18.61
CA PRO A 142 -18.25 -12.06 18.08
C PRO A 142 -18.92 -12.91 17.00
N ILE A 143 -18.32 -12.97 15.81
CA ILE A 143 -18.87 -13.76 14.69
C ILE A 143 -19.02 -15.20 15.18
N ALA A 144 -20.27 -15.65 15.34
CA ALA A 144 -20.62 -17.01 15.74
C ALA A 144 -19.74 -18.06 15.04
N GLY A 145 -18.91 -18.77 15.83
CA GLY A 145 -18.04 -19.82 15.32
C GLY A 145 -16.71 -19.36 14.71
N VAL A 146 -16.32 -18.09 14.80
CA VAL A 146 -14.97 -17.65 14.41
C VAL A 146 -14.12 -17.39 15.65
N GLY A 147 -13.00 -18.09 15.77
CA GLY A 147 -12.02 -17.93 16.85
C GLY A 147 -10.67 -17.43 16.35
N VAL A 148 -9.70 -17.30 17.25
CA VAL A 148 -8.32 -16.93 16.90
C VAL A 148 -7.42 -18.16 16.88
N ASN A 149 -6.57 -18.29 15.87
CA ASN A 149 -5.61 -19.38 15.75
C ASN A 149 -4.33 -19.08 16.56
N TYR A 150 -4.44 -19.23 17.89
CA TYR A 150 -3.34 -18.94 18.82
C TYR A 150 -2.09 -19.81 18.60
N ASP A 151 -2.25 -21.05 18.14
CA ASP A 151 -1.14 -21.98 17.92
C ASP A 151 -0.27 -21.55 16.73
N LEU A 152 -0.90 -21.17 15.62
CA LEU A 152 -0.21 -20.62 14.45
C LEU A 152 0.50 -19.32 14.79
N ILE A 153 -0.21 -18.40 15.46
CA ILE A 153 0.34 -17.11 15.89
C ILE A 153 1.55 -17.32 16.81
N THR A 154 1.44 -18.18 17.81
CA THR A 154 2.54 -18.44 18.75
C THR A 154 3.74 -19.09 18.05
N SER A 155 3.49 -19.99 17.10
CA SER A 155 4.54 -20.62 16.30
C SER A 155 5.27 -19.62 15.39
N LEU A 156 4.54 -18.66 14.82
CA LEU A 156 5.09 -17.60 13.98
C LEU A 156 6.11 -16.75 14.74
N PHE A 157 5.79 -16.32 15.96
CA PHE A 157 6.66 -15.46 16.77
C PHE A 157 7.83 -16.19 17.45
N ARG A 158 7.84 -17.53 17.47
CA ARG A 158 8.91 -18.30 18.12
C ARG A 158 10.27 -18.02 17.46
N GLY A 159 11.19 -17.45 18.23
CA GLY A 159 12.56 -17.14 17.77
C GLY A 159 12.68 -15.88 16.90
N ALA A 160 11.57 -15.15 16.68
CA ALA A 160 11.61 -13.85 16.03
C ALA A 160 12.09 -12.76 17.00
N GLN A 161 12.81 -11.77 16.48
CA GLN A 161 13.29 -10.61 17.23
C GLN A 161 12.56 -9.34 16.80
N LEU A 162 12.06 -9.28 15.57
CA LEU A 162 11.34 -8.16 15.00
C LEU A 162 10.00 -8.64 14.46
N ALA A 163 9.05 -7.74 14.28
CA ALA A 163 7.76 -8.09 13.68
C ALA A 163 7.20 -6.96 12.81
N PHE A 164 6.74 -7.30 11.62
CA PHE A 164 5.97 -6.40 10.76
C PHE A 164 4.57 -6.96 10.54
N ILE A 165 3.58 -6.29 11.10
CA ILE A 165 2.21 -6.81 11.22
C ILE A 165 1.24 -5.90 10.47
N ASN A 166 0.63 -6.45 9.43
CA ASN A 166 -0.48 -5.83 8.70
C ASN A 166 -1.68 -6.79 8.69
N THR A 167 -2.70 -6.46 9.48
CA THR A 167 -3.93 -7.26 9.59
C THR A 167 -4.89 -6.97 8.44
N THR A 168 -5.92 -7.80 8.30
CA THR A 168 -6.97 -7.69 7.29
C THR A 168 -8.32 -8.01 7.91
N PHE A 169 -9.39 -7.63 7.23
CA PHE A 169 -10.78 -7.79 7.69
C PHE A 169 -11.31 -9.23 7.79
N TYR A 170 -10.49 -10.25 7.51
CA TYR A 170 -10.88 -11.65 7.61
C TYR A 170 -10.88 -12.13 9.06
N GLY A 171 -12.01 -12.69 9.50
CA GLY A 171 -12.24 -13.05 10.89
C GLY A 171 -12.49 -11.83 11.76
N ASP A 172 -12.17 -11.92 13.05
CA ASP A 172 -12.23 -10.78 13.97
C ASP A 172 -10.86 -10.08 13.99
N GLU A 173 -10.68 -9.05 13.15
CA GLU A 173 -9.42 -8.32 13.00
C GLU A 173 -8.91 -7.76 14.34
N ILE A 174 -9.82 -7.31 15.21
CA ILE A 174 -9.48 -6.74 16.51
C ILE A 174 -8.92 -7.83 17.43
N GLN A 175 -9.59 -8.98 17.53
CA GLN A 175 -9.13 -10.10 18.37
C GLN A 175 -7.83 -10.70 17.83
N ILE A 176 -7.71 -10.85 16.51
CA ILE A 176 -6.47 -11.32 15.86
C ILE A 176 -5.33 -10.33 16.15
N GLY A 177 -5.56 -9.02 15.97
CA GLY A 177 -4.58 -7.98 16.26
C GLY A 177 -4.11 -7.98 17.71
N LYS A 178 -5.03 -8.12 18.67
CA LYS A 178 -4.71 -8.26 20.11
C LYS A 178 -3.89 -9.51 20.38
N ALA A 179 -4.27 -10.65 19.81
CA ALA A 179 -3.55 -11.92 19.98
C ALA A 179 -2.13 -11.89 19.40
N LEU A 180 -1.93 -11.24 18.25
CA LEU A 180 -0.62 -11.01 17.64
C LEU A 180 0.27 -10.16 18.56
N ALA A 181 -0.28 -9.06 19.11
CA ALA A 181 0.44 -8.18 20.01
C ALA A 181 0.83 -8.89 21.33
N ASP A 182 -0.07 -9.70 21.88
CA ASP A 182 0.19 -10.52 23.06
C ASP A 182 1.25 -11.59 22.79
N ALA A 183 1.21 -12.24 21.62
CA ALA A 183 2.22 -13.21 21.22
C ALA A 183 3.59 -12.56 21.04
N ALA A 184 3.65 -11.37 20.43
CA ALA A 184 4.87 -10.59 20.31
C ALA A 184 5.44 -10.22 21.68
N LYS A 185 4.59 -9.83 22.63
CA LYS A 185 5.00 -9.55 24.02
C LYS A 185 5.57 -10.79 24.70
N ARG A 186 4.88 -11.94 24.60
CA ARG A 186 5.36 -13.22 25.17
C ARG A 186 6.68 -13.68 24.57
N ALA A 187 6.88 -13.46 23.26
CA ALA A 187 8.11 -13.81 22.56
C ALA A 187 9.27 -12.85 22.82
N GLY A 188 9.02 -11.69 23.43
CA GLY A 188 10.06 -10.68 23.70
C GLY A 188 10.54 -9.95 22.44
N ILE A 189 9.62 -9.64 21.52
CA ILE A 189 9.94 -8.88 20.30
C ILE A 189 10.58 -7.53 20.65
N GLN A 190 11.73 -7.25 20.02
CA GLN A 190 12.56 -6.07 20.27
C GLN A 190 11.98 -4.81 19.63
N HIS A 191 11.31 -4.96 18.47
CA HIS A 191 10.65 -3.86 17.77
C HIS A 191 9.48 -4.40 16.94
N TYR A 192 8.28 -3.87 17.20
CA TYR A 192 7.02 -4.28 16.59
C TYR A 192 6.49 -3.15 15.69
N VAL A 193 6.59 -3.32 14.38
CA VAL A 193 6.03 -2.37 13.41
C VAL A 193 4.62 -2.84 13.04
N TYR A 194 3.62 -1.97 13.27
CA TYR A 194 2.22 -2.25 12.98
C TYR A 194 1.70 -1.32 11.89
N SER A 195 1.10 -1.88 10.83
CA SER A 195 0.36 -1.10 9.84
C SER A 195 -1.00 -0.72 10.41
N SER A 196 -1.11 0.54 10.83
CA SER A 196 -2.31 1.13 11.44
C SER A 196 -3.05 2.01 10.44
N MET A 197 -4.25 2.44 10.82
CA MET A 197 -5.07 3.43 10.12
C MET A 197 -5.83 4.26 11.16
N PRO A 198 -6.32 5.46 10.81
CA PRO A 198 -7.05 6.29 11.76
C PRO A 198 -8.46 5.78 12.04
N ASP A 199 -8.98 6.12 13.23
CA ASP A 199 -10.42 6.21 13.46
C ASP A 199 -10.82 7.69 13.38
N HIS A 200 -11.48 8.09 12.30
CA HIS A 200 -11.87 9.49 12.09
C HIS A 200 -12.80 10.02 13.18
N ALA A 201 -13.71 9.20 13.71
CA ALA A 201 -14.61 9.59 14.79
C ALA A 201 -13.87 9.92 16.09
N ALA A 202 -12.70 9.31 16.32
CA ALA A 202 -11.86 9.60 17.47
C ALA A 202 -11.20 11.00 17.40
N TYR A 203 -11.03 11.56 16.20
CA TYR A 203 -10.50 12.91 16.00
C TYR A 203 -11.60 13.97 15.91
N ASN A 204 -12.73 13.62 15.30
CA ASN A 204 -13.92 14.47 15.26
C ASN A 204 -15.19 13.60 15.36
N PRO A 205 -16.01 13.76 16.41
CA PRO A 205 -17.24 12.99 16.59
C PRO A 205 -18.28 13.14 15.47
N GLU A 206 -18.18 14.17 14.62
CA GLU A 206 -19.05 14.35 13.46
C GLU A 206 -18.66 13.46 12.27
N TRP A 207 -17.43 12.92 12.27
CA TRP A 207 -16.96 12.04 11.20
C TRP A 207 -17.32 10.58 11.50
N PRO A 208 -17.70 9.79 10.47
CA PRO A 208 -17.99 8.38 10.67
C PRO A 208 -16.71 7.59 10.98
N SER A 209 -16.81 6.57 11.82
CA SER A 209 -15.78 5.54 11.93
C SER A 209 -15.82 4.66 10.68
N LEU A 210 -14.68 4.50 10.02
CA LEU A 210 -14.55 3.62 8.87
C LEU A 210 -14.20 2.21 9.36
N PRO A 211 -15.07 1.19 9.17
CA PRO A 211 -14.92 -0.12 9.85
C PRO A 211 -13.54 -0.76 9.67
N LEU A 212 -13.00 -0.74 8.45
CA LEU A 212 -11.70 -1.37 8.14
C LEU A 212 -10.50 -0.60 8.70
N TRP A 213 -10.68 0.68 9.05
CA TRP A 213 -9.61 1.54 9.55
C TRP A 213 -9.68 1.68 11.07
N ALA A 214 -10.88 1.84 11.61
CA ALA A 214 -11.13 1.95 13.04
C ALA A 214 -10.69 0.68 13.80
N ALA A 215 -10.87 -0.51 13.21
CA ALA A 215 -10.36 -1.76 13.79
C ALA A 215 -8.84 -1.72 14.00
N LYS A 216 -8.07 -1.19 13.04
CA LYS A 216 -6.62 -1.03 13.14
C LYS A 216 -6.25 -0.01 14.21
N HIS A 217 -6.99 1.10 14.29
CA HIS A 217 -6.79 2.09 15.34
C HIS A 217 -6.97 1.47 16.73
N GLU A 218 -8.00 0.66 16.94
CA GLU A 218 -8.23 -0.01 18.22
C GLU A 218 -7.08 -0.97 18.59
N VAL A 219 -6.59 -1.74 17.62
CA VAL A 219 -5.43 -2.62 17.82
C VAL A 219 -4.18 -1.81 18.16
N GLU A 220 -3.94 -0.68 17.50
CA GLU A 220 -2.85 0.23 17.87
C GLU A 220 -2.97 0.67 19.34
N GLN A 221 -4.15 1.13 19.78
CA GLN A 221 -4.36 1.54 21.17
C GLN A 221 -4.07 0.40 22.15
N TYR A 222 -4.40 -0.84 21.78
CA TYR A 222 -4.07 -2.01 22.57
C TYR A 222 -2.57 -2.28 22.63
N VAL A 223 -1.86 -2.24 21.50
CA VAL A 223 -0.40 -2.40 21.44
C VAL A 223 0.30 -1.35 22.32
N ARG A 224 -0.16 -0.09 22.30
CA ARG A 224 0.36 0.98 23.17
C ARG A 224 0.19 0.64 24.66
N LYS A 225 -0.97 0.10 25.05
CA LYS A 225 -1.25 -0.33 26.44
C LYS A 225 -0.35 -1.49 26.88
N LEU A 226 0.03 -2.38 25.97
CA LEU A 226 0.94 -3.49 26.28
C LEU A 226 2.38 -3.07 26.59
N ARG A 227 2.77 -1.85 26.19
CA ARG A 227 4.10 -1.26 26.35
C ARG A 227 5.23 -2.09 25.73
N ILE A 228 4.96 -2.73 24.59
CA ILE A 228 6.01 -3.30 23.75
C ILE A 228 6.64 -2.18 22.90
N PRO A 229 7.94 -2.24 22.54
CA PRO A 229 8.55 -1.24 21.68
C PRO A 229 7.94 -1.33 20.28
N ALA A 230 7.07 -0.38 19.94
CA ALA A 230 6.25 -0.45 18.73
C ALA A 230 6.25 0.85 17.95
N THR A 231 6.17 0.75 16.62
CA THR A 231 6.05 1.88 15.70
C THR A 231 4.83 1.65 14.80
N TYR A 232 4.09 2.71 14.50
CA TYR A 232 2.83 2.61 13.77
C TYR A 232 2.98 3.27 12.41
N VAL A 233 2.92 2.49 11.33
CA VAL A 233 2.99 3.01 9.97
C VAL A 233 1.57 3.23 9.45
N TYR A 234 1.31 4.43 8.94
CA TYR A 234 0.05 4.84 8.34
C TYR A 234 0.27 4.96 6.84
N THR A 235 -0.29 4.05 6.06
CA THR A 235 -0.02 4.03 4.62
C THR A 235 -0.96 4.95 3.84
N GLY A 236 -0.40 5.73 2.92
CA GLY A 236 -1.17 6.47 1.92
C GLY A 236 -1.99 5.56 1.01
N ILE A 237 -2.74 6.17 0.10
CA ILE A 237 -3.48 5.47 -0.94
C ILE A 237 -2.49 4.79 -1.87
N TYR A 238 -2.72 3.51 -2.16
CA TYR A 238 -1.83 2.76 -3.04
C TYR A 238 -2.02 3.18 -4.48
N ASN A 239 -0.92 3.46 -5.17
CA ASN A 239 -0.91 3.76 -6.60
C ASN A 239 -1.54 2.62 -7.41
N ASN A 240 -1.23 1.37 -7.04
CA ASN A 240 -1.81 0.16 -7.63
C ASN A 240 -3.24 -0.20 -7.18
N ASN A 241 -3.97 0.77 -6.61
CA ASN A 241 -5.43 0.68 -6.58
C ASN A 241 -6.06 1.07 -7.91
N PHE A 242 -5.35 1.83 -8.75
CA PHE A 242 -5.86 2.21 -10.05
C PHE A 242 -5.89 1.04 -11.03
N THR A 243 -7.04 0.82 -11.65
CA THR A 243 -7.27 -0.13 -12.75
C THR A 243 -8.35 0.40 -13.68
N SER A 244 -8.37 -0.01 -14.96
CA SER A 244 -9.52 0.24 -15.84
C SER A 244 -10.63 -0.80 -15.73
N LEU A 245 -10.44 -1.84 -14.91
CA LEU A 245 -11.53 -2.72 -14.50
C LEU A 245 -12.56 -1.94 -13.68
N GLN A 246 -13.79 -2.44 -13.64
CA GLN A 246 -14.93 -1.75 -13.04
C GLN A 246 -14.98 -1.85 -11.49
N TYR A 247 -13.81 -1.94 -10.85
CA TYR A 247 -13.69 -1.91 -9.40
C TYR A 247 -14.03 -0.51 -8.85
N PRO A 248 -14.65 -0.43 -7.66
CA PRO A 248 -15.11 0.85 -7.12
C PRO A 248 -13.95 1.77 -6.72
N LEU A 249 -14.26 3.07 -6.59
CA LEU A 249 -13.42 4.15 -6.05
C LEU A 249 -12.18 4.57 -6.88
N PHE A 250 -11.40 3.61 -7.39
CA PHE A 250 -10.14 3.86 -8.12
C PHE A 250 -10.17 3.30 -9.55
N CYS A 251 -11.33 3.39 -10.21
CA CYS A 251 -11.45 3.04 -11.63
C CYS A 251 -10.92 4.18 -12.52
N MET A 252 -9.84 3.91 -13.28
CA MET A 252 -9.41 4.70 -14.43
C MET A 252 -10.22 4.22 -15.65
N GLU A 253 -11.47 4.65 -15.76
CA GLU A 253 -12.39 4.14 -16.78
C GLU A 253 -11.95 4.58 -18.18
N LEU A 254 -11.57 3.61 -19.02
CA LEU A 254 -11.25 3.84 -20.42
C LEU A 254 -12.51 4.26 -21.19
N GLN A 255 -12.42 5.40 -21.88
CA GLN A 255 -13.48 5.96 -22.70
C GLN A 255 -13.35 5.52 -24.16
N LYS A 256 -14.43 5.66 -24.93
CA LYS A 256 -14.47 5.29 -26.36
C LYS A 256 -13.49 6.08 -27.24
N ASP A 257 -13.11 7.29 -26.81
CA ASP A 257 -12.13 8.14 -27.51
C ASP A 257 -10.68 7.85 -27.09
N GLY A 258 -10.46 6.79 -26.30
CA GLY A 258 -9.14 6.42 -25.79
C GLY A 258 -8.64 7.30 -24.65
N SER A 259 -9.45 8.23 -24.13
CA SER A 259 -9.16 8.96 -22.89
C SER A 259 -9.55 8.15 -21.65
N PHE A 260 -9.08 8.57 -20.48
CA PHE A 260 -9.51 8.00 -19.20
C PHE A 260 -10.33 8.98 -18.37
N LYS A 261 -11.28 8.44 -17.62
CA LYS A 261 -12.06 9.17 -16.63
C LYS A 261 -11.92 8.49 -15.28
N TRP A 262 -11.49 9.24 -14.27
CA TRP A 262 -11.54 8.79 -12.89
C TRP A 262 -12.66 9.52 -12.15
N GLN A 263 -13.61 8.74 -11.62
CA GLN A 263 -14.71 9.27 -10.80
C GLN A 263 -14.61 8.81 -9.35
N ALA A 264 -14.61 9.77 -8.42
CA ALA A 264 -14.54 9.52 -6.98
C ALA A 264 -15.18 10.68 -6.17
N PRO A 265 -15.47 10.49 -4.87
CA PRO A 265 -16.14 11.51 -4.06
C PRO A 265 -15.19 12.62 -3.58
N PHE A 266 -13.88 12.39 -3.63
CA PHE A 266 -12.86 13.31 -3.14
C PHE A 266 -12.97 14.69 -3.80
N HIS A 267 -12.71 15.73 -3.01
CA HIS A 267 -12.69 17.08 -3.53
C HIS A 267 -11.55 17.23 -4.56
N PRO A 268 -11.81 17.75 -5.78
CA PRO A 268 -10.83 17.78 -6.87
C PRO A 268 -9.50 18.48 -6.57
N ASP A 269 -9.53 19.44 -5.66
CA ASP A 269 -8.40 20.28 -5.24
C ASP A 269 -7.90 19.99 -3.81
N ALA A 270 -8.52 19.04 -3.09
CA ALA A 270 -8.02 18.64 -1.77
C ALA A 270 -6.96 17.54 -1.93
N LYS A 271 -5.85 17.66 -1.21
CA LYS A 271 -4.72 16.75 -1.33
C LYS A 271 -4.98 15.44 -0.58
N LEU A 272 -4.45 14.36 -1.14
CA LEU A 272 -4.48 13.01 -0.58
C LEU A 272 -3.06 12.45 -0.56
N PRO A 273 -2.71 11.60 0.42
CA PRO A 273 -1.41 10.94 0.50
C PRO A 273 -1.36 9.72 -0.43
N TRP A 274 -0.31 9.62 -1.24
CA TRP A 274 -0.10 8.53 -2.22
C TRP A 274 1.20 7.78 -1.95
N LEU A 275 1.20 6.49 -2.28
CA LEU A 275 2.26 5.53 -1.97
C LEU A 275 2.33 4.44 -3.03
N ASP A 276 3.52 4.14 -3.57
CA ASP A 276 3.75 2.87 -4.25
C ASP A 276 4.03 1.78 -3.19
N ALA A 277 3.02 0.97 -2.89
CA ALA A 277 3.11 -0.02 -1.82
C ALA A 277 4.12 -1.14 -2.13
N GLU A 278 4.28 -1.49 -3.41
CA GLU A 278 5.15 -2.58 -3.82
C GLU A 278 6.61 -2.15 -3.82
N HIS A 279 6.88 -0.91 -4.25
CA HIS A 279 8.22 -0.36 -4.32
C HIS A 279 8.71 0.19 -2.96
N ASP A 280 7.90 0.97 -2.25
CA ASP A 280 8.41 1.87 -1.21
C ASP A 280 8.26 1.35 0.23
N VAL A 281 7.25 0.53 0.51
CA VAL A 281 6.95 0.09 1.88
C VAL A 281 8.09 -0.74 2.46
N GLY A 282 8.63 -1.68 1.68
CA GLY A 282 9.70 -2.56 2.13
C GLY A 282 10.97 -1.81 2.55
N PRO A 283 11.54 -0.94 1.70
CA PRO A 283 12.68 -0.10 2.07
C PRO A 283 12.41 0.77 3.30
N ALA A 284 11.23 1.41 3.40
CA ALA A 284 10.89 2.28 4.52
C ALA A 284 10.80 1.51 5.85
N VAL A 285 10.07 0.39 5.88
CA VAL A 285 9.94 -0.47 7.07
C VAL A 285 11.29 -1.06 7.47
N LEU A 286 12.12 -1.44 6.50
CA LEU A 286 13.48 -1.89 6.77
C LEU A 286 14.32 -0.79 7.44
N GLN A 287 14.19 0.46 7.00
CA GLN A 287 14.90 1.58 7.63
C GLN A 287 14.40 1.84 9.07
N ILE A 288 13.09 1.73 9.32
CA ILE A 288 12.53 1.80 10.69
C ILE A 288 13.19 0.76 11.60
N PHE A 289 13.37 -0.48 11.13
CA PHE A 289 14.05 -1.52 11.93
C PHE A 289 15.54 -1.27 12.14
N LYS A 290 16.23 -0.65 11.17
CA LYS A 290 17.65 -0.29 11.29
C LYS A 290 17.87 0.84 12.28
N ASP A 291 17.02 1.86 12.24
CA ASP A 291 17.03 2.97 13.20
C ASP A 291 16.64 2.48 14.61
N GLY A 292 15.74 1.51 14.68
CA GLY A 292 15.39 0.80 15.89
C GLY A 292 14.41 1.55 16.81
N PRO A 293 14.03 0.91 17.94
CA PRO A 293 12.98 1.42 18.80
C PRO A 293 13.38 2.69 19.57
N ALA A 294 14.68 2.97 19.72
CA ALA A 294 15.14 4.18 20.41
C ALA A 294 14.73 5.46 19.67
N LYS A 295 14.62 5.41 18.33
CA LYS A 295 14.16 6.53 17.51
C LYS A 295 12.64 6.51 17.32
N TRP A 296 12.05 5.34 17.10
CA TRP A 296 10.70 5.23 16.55
C TRP A 296 9.64 4.64 17.51
N SER A 297 10.00 4.23 18.72
CA SER A 297 9.02 3.61 19.63
C SER A 297 7.96 4.61 20.09
N GLY A 298 6.69 4.30 19.81
CA GLY A 298 5.53 5.14 20.12
C GLY A 298 5.10 6.04 18.97
N GLU A 299 5.94 6.21 17.95
CA GLU A 299 5.69 7.15 16.86
C GLU A 299 4.69 6.62 15.83
N ARG A 300 3.94 7.56 15.23
CA ARG A 300 3.12 7.32 14.04
C ARG A 300 3.83 7.94 12.85
N ILE A 301 4.11 7.12 11.85
CA ILE A 301 4.85 7.51 10.65
C ILE A 301 3.89 7.45 9.47
N ALA A 302 3.73 8.56 8.77
CA ALA A 302 2.98 8.59 7.51
C ALA A 302 3.85 8.06 6.37
N LEU A 303 3.50 6.89 5.82
CA LEU A 303 4.12 6.34 4.62
C LEU A 303 3.35 6.82 3.39
N ALA A 304 3.70 8.02 2.93
CA ALA A 304 3.25 8.60 1.69
C ALA A 304 4.34 9.49 1.10
N TYR A 305 4.64 9.31 -0.18
CA TYR A 305 5.74 9.98 -0.87
C TYR A 305 5.28 11.13 -1.75
N GLU A 306 3.99 11.16 -2.06
CA GLU A 306 3.36 12.27 -2.77
C GLU A 306 2.09 12.71 -2.04
N TYR A 307 1.83 14.02 -2.04
CA TYR A 307 0.63 14.62 -1.46
C TYR A 307 -0.07 15.47 -2.52
N LEU A 308 -0.97 14.81 -3.25
CA LEU A 308 -1.54 15.26 -4.52
C LEU A 308 -3.06 15.26 -4.47
N SER A 309 -3.66 16.27 -5.06
CA SER A 309 -5.09 16.34 -5.30
C SER A 309 -5.52 15.43 -6.47
N PRO A 310 -6.81 15.04 -6.55
CA PRO A 310 -7.29 14.22 -7.66
C PRO A 310 -6.99 14.80 -9.06
N LYS A 311 -7.07 16.13 -9.23
CA LYS A 311 -6.68 16.79 -10.49
C LYS A 311 -5.18 16.65 -10.79
N GLU A 312 -4.32 16.79 -9.78
CA GLU A 312 -2.87 16.62 -9.94
C GLU A 312 -2.52 15.17 -10.31
N VAL A 313 -3.20 14.20 -9.69
CA VAL A 313 -3.07 12.77 -10.03
C VAL A 313 -3.46 12.53 -11.48
N CYS A 314 -4.64 12.97 -11.93
CA CYS A 314 -5.05 12.82 -13.33
C CYS A 314 -4.07 13.51 -14.30
N ARG A 315 -3.51 14.67 -13.94
CA ARG A 315 -2.51 15.36 -14.76
C ARG A 315 -1.23 14.52 -14.90
N LEU A 316 -0.75 13.90 -13.81
CA LEU A 316 0.45 13.07 -13.83
C LEU A 316 0.19 11.72 -14.52
N PHE A 317 -0.96 11.09 -14.28
CA PHE A 317 -1.42 9.93 -15.03
C PHE A 317 -1.47 10.21 -16.52
N SER A 318 -2.05 11.34 -16.94
CA SER A 318 -2.12 11.70 -18.37
C SER A 318 -0.76 11.81 -19.01
N LYS A 319 0.25 12.27 -18.26
CA LYS A 319 1.63 12.32 -18.73
C LYS A 319 2.26 10.93 -18.80
N GLY A 320 1.97 10.05 -17.83
CA GLY A 320 2.49 8.69 -17.77
C GLY A 320 1.93 7.78 -18.86
N VAL A 321 0.60 7.76 -19.05
CA VAL A 321 -0.07 6.90 -20.04
C VAL A 321 -0.13 7.50 -21.45
N GLY A 322 0.28 8.77 -21.62
CA GLY A 322 0.26 9.46 -22.91
C GLY A 322 -1.13 9.78 -23.47
N ARG A 323 -2.20 9.56 -22.70
CA ARG A 323 -3.61 9.80 -23.09
C ARG A 323 -4.24 10.86 -22.19
N PRO A 324 -5.29 11.60 -22.63
CA PRO A 324 -6.00 12.53 -21.75
C PRO A 324 -6.66 11.80 -20.58
N VAL A 325 -6.51 12.34 -19.37
CA VAL A 325 -7.13 11.78 -18.16
C VAL A 325 -7.89 12.90 -17.45
N ARG A 326 -9.15 12.64 -17.08
CA ARG A 326 -10.02 13.64 -16.44
C ARG A 326 -10.56 13.12 -15.12
N TYR A 327 -10.49 13.97 -14.11
CA TYR A 327 -11.18 13.73 -12.84
C TYR A 327 -12.63 14.23 -12.92
N VAL A 328 -13.56 13.41 -12.46
CA VAL A 328 -14.97 13.77 -12.27
C VAL A 328 -15.33 13.52 -10.82
N ARG A 329 -15.77 14.56 -10.12
CA ARG A 329 -16.28 14.36 -8.76
C ARG A 329 -17.68 13.76 -8.83
N GLY A 330 -17.93 12.68 -8.10
CA GLY A 330 -19.23 12.02 -8.04
C GLY A 330 -19.32 11.01 -6.89
N PRO A 331 -20.50 10.41 -6.68
CA PRO A 331 -20.66 9.34 -5.71
C PRO A 331 -19.83 8.11 -6.10
N ILE A 332 -19.62 7.20 -5.15
CA ILE A 332 -18.92 5.94 -5.40
C ILE A 332 -19.87 4.99 -6.14
N GLU A 333 -19.51 4.65 -7.38
CA GLU A 333 -20.26 3.68 -8.18
C GLU A 333 -19.76 2.26 -7.91
N ILE A 334 -20.69 1.35 -7.57
CA ILE A 334 -20.40 -0.08 -7.37
C ILE A 334 -20.96 -0.83 -8.58
N LYS A 335 -20.08 -1.16 -9.54
CA LYS A 335 -20.44 -1.84 -10.79
C LYS A 335 -20.29 -3.36 -10.73
N VAL A 336 -19.61 -3.86 -9.69
CA VAL A 336 -19.30 -5.28 -9.48
C VAL A 336 -19.81 -5.78 -8.13
N ARG A 337 -19.92 -7.10 -7.96
CA ARG A 337 -20.18 -7.69 -6.65
C ARG A 337 -18.97 -7.45 -5.74
N ILE A 338 -19.23 -7.04 -4.51
CA ILE A 338 -18.22 -6.79 -3.50
C ILE A 338 -18.68 -7.35 -2.14
N PRO A 339 -17.76 -7.72 -1.25
CA PRO A 339 -18.10 -8.17 0.09
C PRO A 339 -18.79 -7.07 0.91
N GLU A 340 -19.67 -7.45 1.83
CA GLU A 340 -20.45 -6.51 2.63
C GLU A 340 -19.57 -5.56 3.45
N GLY A 341 -18.50 -6.07 4.07
CA GLY A 341 -17.57 -5.23 4.83
C GLY A 341 -16.89 -4.15 3.98
N TYR A 342 -16.64 -4.43 2.69
CA TYR A 342 -16.11 -3.42 1.78
C TYR A 342 -17.19 -2.41 1.35
N ARG A 343 -18.44 -2.86 1.15
CA ARG A 343 -19.57 -1.97 0.90
C ARG A 343 -19.76 -0.95 2.03
N GLU A 344 -19.73 -1.40 3.28
CA GLU A 344 -19.85 -0.51 4.45
C GLU A 344 -18.71 0.51 4.51
N GLN A 345 -17.48 0.08 4.20
CA GLN A 345 -16.34 0.98 4.08
C GLN A 345 -16.56 2.06 3.01
N LEU A 346 -17.05 1.71 1.83
CA LEU A 346 -17.31 2.67 0.75
C LEU A 346 -18.40 3.68 1.13
N VAL A 347 -19.48 3.22 1.77
CA VAL A 347 -20.54 4.13 2.27
C VAL A 347 -19.98 5.10 3.31
N GLY A 348 -19.17 4.61 4.25
CA GLY A 348 -18.49 5.47 5.23
C GLY A 348 -17.54 6.48 4.58
N LEU A 349 -16.79 6.07 3.55
CA LEU A 349 -15.89 6.94 2.80
C LEU A 349 -16.65 8.05 2.06
N GLU A 350 -17.80 7.76 1.45
CA GLU A 350 -18.62 8.78 0.79
C GLU A 350 -19.20 9.78 1.79
N GLN A 351 -19.58 9.33 3.00
CA GLN A 351 -20.00 10.21 4.09
C GLN A 351 -18.86 11.10 4.61
N LEU A 352 -17.67 10.51 4.79
CA LEU A 352 -16.48 11.24 5.26
C LEU A 352 -16.01 12.27 4.23
N PHE A 353 -15.94 11.86 2.96
CA PHE A 353 -15.50 12.68 1.83
C PHE A 353 -16.71 13.17 1.03
N ASP A 354 -17.62 13.91 1.69
CA ASP A 354 -18.89 14.35 1.10
C ASP A 354 -18.71 14.95 -0.31
N PRO A 355 -19.28 14.36 -1.37
CA PRO A 355 -19.17 14.86 -2.74
C PRO A 355 -19.81 16.25 -2.95
N ASN A 356 -20.64 16.71 -2.02
CA ASN A 356 -21.29 18.03 -2.09
C ASN A 356 -20.49 19.14 -1.40
N GLN A 357 -19.48 18.82 -0.60
CA GLN A 357 -18.67 19.82 0.09
C GLN A 357 -17.87 20.66 -0.91
N LYS A 358 -18.12 21.98 -0.99
CA LYS A 358 -17.48 22.85 -2.00
C LYS A 358 -16.13 23.42 -1.58
N ASP A 359 -15.81 23.45 -0.29
CA ASP A 359 -14.54 23.99 0.19
C ASP A 359 -13.52 22.85 0.35
N PRO A 360 -12.41 22.84 -0.40
CA PRO A 360 -11.37 21.82 -0.28
C PRO A 360 -10.80 21.72 1.14
N ARG A 361 -10.75 22.84 1.87
CA ARG A 361 -10.16 22.90 3.22
C ARG A 361 -11.04 22.25 4.27
N LYS A 362 -12.31 21.98 3.95
CA LYS A 362 -13.25 21.27 4.82
C LYS A 362 -13.23 19.76 4.61
N GLN A 363 -12.48 19.27 3.61
CA GLN A 363 -12.28 17.84 3.46
C GLN A 363 -11.53 17.32 4.69
N PRO A 364 -12.02 16.26 5.36
CA PRO A 364 -11.27 15.65 6.45
C PRO A 364 -9.89 15.15 5.99
N PRO A 365 -8.87 15.23 6.84
CA PRO A 365 -7.58 14.62 6.55
C PRO A 365 -7.76 13.10 6.37
N TYR A 366 -7.14 12.54 5.34
CA TYR A 366 -7.07 11.10 5.10
C TYR A 366 -6.52 10.35 6.30
N PHE A 367 -5.44 10.84 6.93
CA PHE A 367 -4.87 10.23 8.13
C PHE A 367 -5.59 10.59 9.43
N GLY A 368 -6.71 11.31 9.39
CA GLY A 368 -7.53 11.69 10.56
C GLY A 368 -6.87 12.75 11.46
N ASP A 369 -5.57 12.63 11.70
CA ASP A 369 -4.75 13.57 12.46
C ASP A 369 -4.01 14.55 11.51
N PRO A 370 -4.32 15.85 11.55
CA PRO A 370 -3.60 16.85 10.74
C PRO A 370 -2.09 16.87 10.99
N LYS A 371 -1.61 16.45 12.16
CA LYS A 371 -0.16 16.40 12.46
C LYS A 371 0.55 15.33 11.64
N VAL A 372 -0.10 14.18 11.44
CA VAL A 372 0.43 13.07 10.64
C VAL A 372 0.46 13.46 9.17
N GLU A 373 -0.53 14.22 8.68
CA GLU A 373 -0.49 14.72 7.30
C GLU A 373 0.55 15.80 7.06
N LEU A 374 0.86 16.62 8.07
CA LEU A 374 1.86 17.68 7.95
C LEU A 374 3.28 17.10 7.74
N SER A 375 3.54 15.87 8.18
CA SER A 375 4.83 15.21 7.96
C SER A 375 4.98 14.61 6.55
N CYS A 376 3.90 14.53 5.77
CA CYS A 376 3.94 14.05 4.39
C CYS A 376 4.53 15.11 3.43
N PRO A 377 5.45 14.74 2.51
CA PRO A 377 6.13 13.44 2.38
C PRO A 377 7.47 13.37 3.14
N SER A 378 7.84 14.42 3.86
CA SER A 378 9.16 14.62 4.47
C SER A 378 9.65 13.44 5.32
N GLU A 379 8.79 12.91 6.20
CA GLU A 379 9.17 11.80 7.10
C GLU A 379 9.35 10.47 6.35
N ALA A 380 8.49 10.20 5.36
CA ALA A 380 8.64 9.03 4.49
C ALA A 380 9.94 9.11 3.66
N LEU A 381 10.27 10.30 3.15
CA LEU A 381 11.50 10.56 2.40
C LEU A 381 12.76 10.41 3.25
N GLU A 382 12.72 10.72 4.55
CA GLU A 382 13.84 10.46 5.47
C GLU A 382 14.12 8.96 5.59
N LEU A 383 13.09 8.12 5.54
CA LEU A 383 13.23 6.66 5.60
C LEU A 383 13.68 6.07 4.26
N TRP A 384 13.23 6.64 3.14
CA TRP A 384 13.52 6.15 1.79
C TRP A 384 13.49 7.28 0.76
N GLU A 385 14.66 7.62 0.23
CA GLU A 385 14.85 8.76 -0.68
C GLU A 385 14.56 8.43 -2.15
N GLY A 386 14.33 7.15 -2.49
CA GLY A 386 14.13 6.71 -3.87
C GLY A 386 12.70 6.29 -4.21
N PRO A 387 11.64 7.03 -3.84
CA PRO A 387 10.29 6.54 -4.04
C PRO A 387 9.84 6.60 -5.50
N ARG A 388 8.85 5.76 -5.85
CA ARG A 388 8.19 5.85 -7.15
C ARG A 388 6.97 6.79 -7.08
N GLY A 389 7.00 7.86 -7.87
CA GLY A 389 5.86 8.77 -8.01
C GLY A 389 4.75 8.23 -8.92
N ILE A 390 3.57 8.85 -8.86
CA ILE A 390 2.37 8.42 -9.59
C ILE A 390 2.54 8.52 -11.13
N GLU A 391 3.34 9.47 -11.62
CA GLU A 391 3.66 9.57 -13.06
C GLU A 391 4.47 8.36 -13.53
N GLU A 392 5.48 7.97 -12.76
CA GLU A 392 6.33 6.82 -13.07
C GLU A 392 5.54 5.52 -12.97
N TYR A 393 4.72 5.37 -11.92
CA TYR A 393 3.77 4.25 -11.81
C TYR A 393 2.85 4.16 -13.04
N ALA A 394 2.22 5.28 -13.42
CA ALA A 394 1.28 5.32 -14.55
C ALA A 394 1.95 5.00 -15.90
N ARG A 395 3.26 5.29 -16.03
CA ARG A 395 4.03 5.01 -17.24
C ARG A 395 4.56 3.59 -17.29
N GLU A 396 5.06 3.08 -16.17
CA GLU A 396 5.91 1.88 -16.15
C GLU A 396 5.21 0.65 -15.58
N MET A 397 4.30 0.82 -14.63
CA MET A 397 3.64 -0.30 -13.95
C MET A 397 2.19 -0.45 -14.39
N PHE A 398 1.43 0.63 -14.46
CA PHE A 398 0.01 0.59 -14.81
C PHE A 398 -0.29 -0.15 -16.13
N PRO A 399 0.44 0.06 -17.24
CA PRO A 399 0.21 -0.71 -18.47
C PRO A 399 0.47 -2.21 -18.31
N ILE A 400 1.50 -2.57 -17.54
CA ILE A 400 1.88 -3.98 -17.30
C ILE A 400 0.82 -4.66 -16.44
N GLU A 401 0.35 -4.00 -15.38
CA GLU A 401 -0.72 -4.50 -14.52
C GLU A 401 -2.04 -4.67 -15.29
N GLU A 402 -2.36 -3.73 -16.18
CA GLU A 402 -3.56 -3.77 -17.00
C GLU A 402 -3.51 -4.86 -18.08
N GLU A 403 -2.35 -5.05 -18.73
CA GLU A 403 -2.11 -6.17 -19.65
C GLU A 403 -2.23 -7.51 -18.91
N ALA A 404 -1.65 -7.58 -17.71
CA ALA A 404 -1.78 -8.72 -16.81
C ALA A 404 -3.25 -9.06 -16.46
N ASN A 405 -4.12 -8.05 -16.43
CA ASN A 405 -5.56 -8.17 -16.21
C ASN A 405 -6.34 -8.44 -17.51
N GLY A 406 -5.65 -8.60 -18.65
CA GLY A 406 -6.23 -8.94 -19.94
C GLY A 406 -6.75 -7.74 -20.74
N LEU A 407 -6.39 -6.52 -20.36
CA LEU A 407 -6.73 -5.31 -21.11
C LEU A 407 -5.67 -5.05 -22.19
N THR A 408 -6.07 -4.35 -23.27
CA THR A 408 -5.24 -4.22 -24.49
C THR A 408 -4.99 -2.77 -24.92
N TRP A 409 -5.45 -1.78 -24.15
CA TRP A 409 -5.40 -0.36 -24.53
C TRP A 409 -3.99 0.21 -24.66
N MET A 410 -3.00 -0.48 -24.09
CA MET A 410 -1.59 -0.14 -24.09
C MET A 410 -0.83 -0.65 -25.34
N LEU A 411 -1.45 -1.54 -26.12
CA LEU A 411 -0.86 -2.03 -27.38
C LEU A 411 -1.01 -0.94 -28.45
N ASP A 412 0.05 -0.70 -29.22
CA ASP A 412 0.02 0.27 -30.32
C ASP A 412 -0.94 -0.20 -31.43
N ASP A 413 -1.75 0.72 -31.98
CA ASP A 413 -2.67 0.48 -33.10
C ASP A 413 -1.93 0.22 -34.45
N ASP A 414 -0.61 0.07 -34.45
CA ASP A 414 0.25 -0.17 -35.62
C ASP A 414 -0.01 -1.54 -36.30
N ALA A 415 -1.00 -2.30 -35.82
CA ALA A 415 -1.51 -3.51 -36.46
C ALA A 415 -2.85 -3.31 -37.19
N SER A 416 -3.22 -2.07 -37.55
CA SER A 416 -4.47 -1.80 -38.28
C SER A 416 -4.27 -0.94 -39.53
N ASP A 417 -3.57 -1.52 -40.51
CA ASP A 417 -3.82 -1.21 -41.92
C ASP A 417 -4.16 -2.46 -42.74
N ASP A 418 -4.46 -3.60 -42.10
CA ASP A 418 -5.08 -4.73 -42.79
C ASP A 418 -6.04 -5.50 -41.86
N GLU A 419 -7.28 -5.60 -42.35
CA GLU A 419 -8.39 -6.46 -41.92
C GLU A 419 -9.31 -6.00 -40.78
N GLU A 420 -10.48 -5.51 -41.19
CA GLU A 420 -11.76 -5.62 -40.47
C GLU A 420 -11.95 -7.06 -39.97
N VAL A 421 -11.64 -7.33 -38.71
CA VAL A 421 -12.09 -8.55 -38.03
C VAL A 421 -13.06 -8.17 -36.92
N HIS A 422 -14.34 -8.20 -37.27
CA HIS A 422 -15.44 -8.32 -36.33
C HIS A 422 -15.17 -9.48 -35.35
N HIS A 423 -14.90 -9.18 -34.08
CA HIS A 423 -15.05 -10.17 -33.01
C HIS A 423 -16.11 -9.77 -32.00
N ALA A 424 -17.18 -10.55 -32.09
CA ALA A 424 -18.33 -10.59 -31.21
C ALA A 424 -17.92 -10.74 -29.74
N ALA A 425 -18.43 -9.83 -28.91
CA ALA A 425 -18.56 -10.08 -27.49
C ALA A 425 -19.58 -11.21 -27.29
N THR A 426 -19.07 -12.41 -27.00
CA THR A 426 -19.86 -13.60 -26.73
C THR A 426 -20.74 -13.35 -25.52
N SER A 427 -22.04 -13.24 -25.77
CA SER A 427 -23.08 -13.34 -24.75
C SER A 427 -23.19 -14.82 -24.37
N VAL A 428 -22.78 -15.18 -23.15
CA VAL A 428 -23.07 -16.50 -22.58
C VAL A 428 -23.67 -16.28 -21.21
N GLU A 429 -25.01 -16.28 -21.14
CA GLU A 429 -25.79 -16.95 -20.09
C GLU A 429 -27.30 -16.67 -20.27
N GLN A 430 -27.97 -17.52 -21.04
CA GLN A 430 -29.35 -17.95 -20.79
C GLN A 430 -29.52 -19.42 -21.19
N LEU A 431 -29.17 -20.31 -20.26
CA LEU A 431 -29.93 -21.50 -19.81
C LEU A 431 -31.37 -21.59 -20.42
N ARG A 432 -31.90 -22.70 -20.97
CA ARG A 432 -32.01 -24.08 -20.42
C ARG A 432 -32.75 -25.01 -21.41
N ILE A 433 -32.35 -26.29 -21.40
CA ILE A 433 -33.14 -27.55 -21.40
C ILE A 433 -34.11 -27.82 -22.57
N HIS A 434 -33.74 -28.80 -23.41
CA HIS A 434 -34.66 -29.87 -23.78
C HIS A 434 -33.92 -31.19 -24.00
N ASP A 435 -34.44 -32.25 -23.36
CA ASP A 435 -34.04 -33.65 -23.45
C ASP A 435 -34.32 -34.25 -24.83
N GLY A 436 -33.59 -35.32 -25.19
CA GLY A 436 -34.00 -36.27 -26.23
C GLY A 436 -32.84 -37.04 -26.88
N ASP A 437 -32.59 -38.25 -26.36
CA ASP A 437 -32.23 -39.52 -27.01
C ASP A 437 -31.42 -39.54 -28.33
N ASP A 438 -30.26 -40.23 -28.34
CA ASP A 438 -30.07 -41.55 -29.00
C ASP A 438 -28.58 -41.93 -29.20
N ASP A 439 -28.28 -43.16 -28.78
CA ASP A 439 -27.37 -44.21 -29.25
C ASP A 439 -25.95 -43.99 -29.86
N ASP A 440 -25.05 -44.82 -29.29
CA ASP A 440 -24.07 -45.73 -29.91
C ASP A 440 -22.61 -45.34 -30.26
N SER A 441 -21.74 -46.24 -29.74
CA SER A 441 -20.52 -46.84 -30.30
C SER A 441 -19.13 -46.17 -30.13
N ASP A 442 -18.33 -46.84 -29.29
CA ASP A 442 -16.96 -47.37 -29.44
C ASP A 442 -15.85 -46.62 -30.21
N ASP A 443 -14.69 -46.66 -29.54
CA ASP A 443 -13.32 -46.94 -30.02
C ASP A 443 -12.25 -45.82 -30.13
N ASP A 444 -11.23 -46.02 -29.28
CA ASP A 444 -9.78 -45.94 -29.46
C ASP A 444 -9.00 -44.68 -29.94
N ASN A 445 -7.98 -44.39 -29.12
CA ASN A 445 -6.62 -43.89 -29.41
C ASN A 445 -6.40 -42.52 -30.10
N ASP A 446 -5.68 -41.64 -29.40
CA ASP A 446 -4.26 -41.30 -29.66
C ASP A 446 -3.91 -39.83 -29.35
N ASP A 447 -2.64 -39.66 -29.04
CA ASP A 447 -1.87 -38.52 -28.53
C ASP A 447 -2.22 -37.10 -29.01
N GLY A 448 -2.14 -36.16 -28.07
CA GLY A 448 -2.16 -34.72 -28.35
C GLY A 448 -1.76 -33.87 -27.14
N LEU A 449 -0.46 -33.89 -26.79
CA LEU A 449 0.16 -32.91 -25.91
C LEU A 449 -0.05 -31.49 -26.47
N VAL A 450 -1.06 -30.79 -25.97
CA VAL A 450 -1.23 -29.34 -26.18
C VAL A 450 -0.98 -28.63 -24.86
N ILE A 451 0.18 -27.95 -24.79
CA ILE A 451 0.51 -26.97 -23.77
C ILE A 451 -0.48 -25.80 -23.96
N LYS A 452 -1.65 -25.89 -23.32
CA LYS A 452 -2.54 -24.75 -23.11
C LYS A 452 -2.00 -23.96 -21.93
N GLY A 453 -1.42 -22.80 -22.22
CA GLY A 453 -1.11 -21.79 -21.22
C GLY A 453 -2.33 -21.57 -20.33
N ARG A 454 -2.15 -21.75 -19.02
CA ARG A 454 -3.21 -21.55 -18.04
C ARG A 454 -3.65 -20.09 -18.11
N LYS A 455 -4.89 -19.93 -18.55
CA LYS A 455 -5.70 -18.73 -18.38
C LYS A 455 -5.66 -18.32 -16.91
N ARG A 456 -5.46 -17.04 -16.65
CA ARG A 456 -5.44 -16.44 -15.32
C ARG A 456 -6.88 -16.31 -14.83
N ASP A 457 -7.44 -17.39 -14.31
CA ASP A 457 -8.77 -17.41 -13.68
C ASP A 457 -8.73 -16.84 -12.24
N GLU A 458 -7.82 -15.88 -11.97
CA GLU A 458 -7.49 -15.42 -10.61
C GLU A 458 -8.12 -14.08 -10.20
N GLU A 459 -9.28 -13.70 -10.76
CA GLU A 459 -10.04 -12.52 -10.31
C GLU A 459 -11.52 -12.79 -9.97
N GLU A 460 -11.86 -14.01 -9.55
CA GLU A 460 -13.14 -14.27 -8.86
C GLU A 460 -13.15 -13.83 -7.38
N TRP A 461 -12.06 -13.27 -6.87
CA TRP A 461 -11.81 -13.15 -5.43
C TRP A 461 -12.29 -11.84 -4.76
N LEU A 462 -13.23 -11.13 -5.41
CA LEU A 462 -14.11 -10.15 -4.76
C LEU A 462 -15.50 -10.74 -4.39
N ALA A 463 -15.65 -12.07 -4.47
CA ALA A 463 -16.83 -12.79 -3.98
C ALA A 463 -16.78 -13.12 -2.48
#